data_AF-A0A1A9X1F5-F1
#
_entry.id   AF-A0A1A9X1F5-F1
#
_cell.length_a   1.000
_cell.length_b   1.000
_cell.length_c   1.000
_cell.angle_alpha   90.00
_cell.angle_beta   90.00
_cell.angle_gamma   90.00
#
_symmetry.space_group_name_H-M   'P 1'
#
loop_
_entity.id
_entity.type
_entity.pdbx_description
1 polymer ?
#
loop_
_entity_poly.entity_id
_entity_poly.type
_entity_poly.pdbx_seq_one_letter_code
_entity_poly.pdbx_strand_id
1 'polypeptide(L)'
;MTIFDVHFNEICLLFIHIIHLQLVERQPFPDPDLAIRILCAEEPFIEKDYSETQVIARVIVDYKNKLEKNHALIIRVVIATSESEQDELIRISQNSQIQATVLPIRSVGVQGDERTCSYMVGLSSSHEPNWDDMMFLAKLIPRILHNVNRVCYIFGKPIEHQITDVTPTTLNNYVIKQLRQADAIANEIVIHAGLQRKGSQMTTVLIPVHFDRDPSMRTPSCSRSIVLRTSVSSDFMTGVSAIPGSVDLPLHVLRNMVKQISKLDGISRVLYDLTSKPPDTTEWE
;
A
#
# COMPACT_ATOMS: atom_id res chain seq x y z
N MET A 1 33.77 -8.48 -24.97
CA MET A 1 32.74 -8.84 -23.98
C MET A 1 31.68 -7.77 -24.07
N THR A 2 30.54 -8.09 -24.66
CA THR A 2 29.40 -7.16 -24.72
C THR A 2 28.65 -7.22 -23.40
N ILE A 3 27.90 -6.18 -23.05
CA ILE A 3 27.11 -6.15 -21.80
C ILE A 3 26.12 -7.33 -21.72
N PHE A 4 25.71 -7.87 -22.86
CA PHE A 4 24.84 -9.05 -22.95
C PHE A 4 25.49 -10.36 -22.46
N ASP A 5 26.82 -10.40 -22.36
CA ASP A 5 27.57 -11.59 -21.95
C ASP A 5 27.89 -11.61 -20.43
N VAL A 6 27.33 -10.67 -19.67
CA VAL A 6 27.75 -10.34 -18.30
C VAL A 6 26.55 -10.34 -17.37
N HIS A 7 26.63 -11.06 -16.25
CA HIS A 7 25.55 -11.05 -15.27
C HIS A 7 25.44 -9.67 -14.60
N PHE A 8 24.24 -9.26 -14.17
CA PHE A 8 24.00 -7.95 -13.54
C PHE A 8 24.98 -7.63 -12.38
N ASN A 9 25.38 -8.66 -11.61
CA ASN A 9 26.39 -8.52 -10.55
C ASN A 9 27.78 -8.12 -11.06
N GLU A 10 28.18 -8.68 -12.20
CA GLU A 10 29.46 -8.43 -12.85
C GLU A 10 29.45 -7.05 -13.53
N ILE A 11 28.30 -6.62 -14.09
CA ILE A 11 28.11 -5.25 -14.61
C ILE A 11 28.39 -4.22 -13.51
N CYS A 12 27.80 -4.39 -12.32
CA CYS A 12 28.07 -3.47 -11.21
C CYS A 12 29.57 -3.39 -10.88
N LEU A 13 30.26 -4.53 -10.77
CA LEU A 13 31.71 -4.57 -10.49
C LEU A 13 32.57 -3.92 -11.59
N LEU A 14 32.17 -4.09 -12.84
CA LEU A 14 32.82 -3.48 -14.01
C LEU A 14 32.73 -1.94 -13.99
N PHE A 15 31.60 -1.39 -13.54
CA PHE A 15 31.35 0.05 -13.57
C PHE A 15 31.80 0.82 -12.32
N ILE A 16 32.09 0.17 -11.19
CA ILE A 16 32.59 0.82 -9.95
C ILE A 16 33.88 1.63 -10.19
N HIS A 17 34.71 1.21 -11.14
CA HIS A 17 35.96 1.90 -11.48
C HIS A 17 35.78 3.07 -12.46
N ILE A 18 34.58 3.23 -13.03
CA ILE A 18 34.28 4.18 -14.12
C ILE A 18 33.25 5.22 -13.69
N ILE A 19 32.31 4.85 -12.81
CA ILE A 19 31.17 5.66 -12.39
C ILE A 19 31.06 5.62 -10.87
N HIS A 20 30.64 6.72 -10.25
CA HIS A 20 30.49 6.82 -8.80
C HIS A 20 29.63 5.67 -8.23
N LEU A 21 30.06 5.06 -7.11
CA LEU A 21 29.40 3.89 -6.51
C LEU A 21 27.88 4.07 -6.32
N GLN A 22 27.47 5.28 -5.93
CA GLN A 22 26.04 5.63 -5.77
C GLN A 22 25.21 5.54 -7.06
N LEU A 23 25.82 5.64 -8.24
CA LEU A 23 25.13 5.46 -9.53
C LEU A 23 25.02 3.99 -9.91
N VAL A 24 25.98 3.16 -9.49
CA VAL A 24 26.03 1.73 -9.75
C VAL A 24 25.05 0.95 -8.87
N GLU A 25 24.83 1.42 -7.64
CA GLU A 25 23.91 0.81 -6.67
C GLU A 25 22.47 1.34 -6.77
N ARG A 26 22.17 2.17 -7.79
CA ARG A 26 20.81 2.68 -7.98
C ARG A 26 19.82 1.55 -8.17
N GLN A 27 18.67 1.71 -7.52
CA GLN A 27 17.53 0.83 -7.72
C GLN A 27 17.05 0.91 -9.17
N PRO A 28 16.55 -0.21 -9.73
CA PRO A 28 15.92 -0.20 -11.03
C PRO A 28 14.74 0.77 -11.02
N PHE A 29 14.60 1.48 -12.13
CA PHE A 29 13.62 2.54 -12.28
C PHE A 29 12.89 2.31 -13.61
N PRO A 30 11.55 2.20 -13.60
CA PRO A 30 10.80 1.80 -14.79
C PRO A 30 10.89 2.87 -15.89
N ASP A 31 10.90 2.46 -17.16
CA ASP A 31 10.97 3.37 -18.32
C ASP A 31 9.84 4.42 -18.38
N PRO A 32 8.56 4.14 -18.01
CA PRO A 32 7.54 5.17 -17.89
C PRO A 32 7.68 6.05 -16.62
N ASP A 33 8.74 5.87 -15.81
CA ASP A 33 9.12 6.76 -14.71
C ASP A 33 7.98 6.90 -13.67
N LEU A 34 7.82 8.08 -13.09
CA LEU A 34 6.77 8.48 -12.16
C LEU A 34 5.35 8.44 -12.74
N ALA A 35 5.20 8.31 -14.06
CA ALA A 35 3.87 8.28 -14.66
C ALA A 35 3.08 7.06 -14.20
N ILE A 36 3.77 5.95 -13.93
CA ILE A 36 3.20 4.73 -13.34
C ILE A 36 3.32 4.73 -11.80
N ARG A 37 3.42 5.90 -11.19
CA ARG A 37 3.42 6.13 -9.73
C ARG A 37 2.43 7.24 -9.30
N ILE A 38 1.66 7.82 -10.24
CA ILE A 38 0.54 8.75 -9.98
C ILE A 38 -0.82 8.19 -10.43
N LEU A 39 -1.71 7.85 -9.48
CA LEU A 39 -3.01 7.29 -9.79
C LEU A 39 -3.91 8.44 -10.23
N CYS A 40 -4.14 8.51 -11.54
CA CYS A 40 -4.99 9.51 -12.13
C CYS A 40 -6.47 9.09 -12.02
N ALA A 41 -7.31 10.02 -11.60
CA ALA A 41 -8.76 9.82 -11.50
C ALA A 41 -9.46 11.17 -11.61
N GLU A 42 -10.50 11.25 -12.45
CA GLU A 42 -11.42 12.39 -12.48
C GLU A 42 -12.69 12.10 -11.66
N GLU A 43 -13.13 10.84 -11.66
CA GLU A 43 -14.32 10.36 -10.97
C GLU A 43 -13.98 9.20 -10.02
N PRO A 44 -14.72 9.03 -8.91
CA PRO A 44 -14.52 7.92 -7.99
C PRO A 44 -14.89 6.59 -8.64
N PHE A 45 -14.10 5.55 -8.37
CA PHE A 45 -14.43 4.19 -8.77
C PHE A 45 -15.35 3.54 -7.75
N ILE A 46 -16.65 3.51 -8.05
CA ILE A 46 -17.70 2.92 -7.20
C ILE A 46 -18.62 2.08 -8.08
N GLU A 47 -18.59 0.76 -7.93
CA GLU A 47 -19.53 -0.15 -8.58
C GLU A 47 -20.61 -0.64 -7.60
N LYS A 48 -21.51 -1.49 -8.10
CA LYS A 48 -22.69 -1.96 -7.34
C LYS A 48 -22.31 -2.72 -6.06
N ASP A 49 -21.13 -3.33 -6.04
CA ASP A 49 -20.60 -4.14 -4.95
C ASP A 49 -19.81 -3.33 -3.90
N TYR A 50 -19.58 -2.02 -4.11
CA TYR A 50 -18.75 -1.18 -3.24
C TYR A 50 -19.23 -1.20 -1.79
N SER A 51 -20.53 -0.97 -1.57
CA SER A 51 -21.12 -0.95 -0.24
C SER A 51 -21.07 -2.31 0.46
N GLU A 52 -21.32 -3.40 -0.27
CA GLU A 52 -21.22 -4.75 0.28
C GLU A 52 -19.77 -5.08 0.68
N THR A 53 -18.83 -4.76 -0.19
CA THR A 53 -17.38 -4.92 0.02
C THR A 53 -16.93 -4.16 1.27
N GLN A 54 -17.38 -2.91 1.44
CA GLN A 54 -17.10 -2.11 2.62
C GLN A 54 -17.64 -2.74 3.91
N VAL A 55 -18.83 -3.33 3.87
CA VAL A 55 -19.40 -4.00 5.04
C VAL A 55 -18.63 -5.29 5.36
N ILE A 56 -18.31 -6.12 4.36
CA ILE A 56 -17.55 -7.35 4.58
C ILE A 56 -16.14 -7.05 5.11
N ALA A 57 -15.45 -6.04 4.56
CA ALA A 57 -14.14 -5.63 5.06
C ALA A 57 -14.20 -5.23 6.55
N ARG A 58 -15.26 -4.51 6.97
CA ARG A 58 -15.51 -4.20 8.39
C ARG A 58 -15.83 -5.44 9.21
N VAL A 59 -16.55 -6.40 8.65
CA VAL A 59 -16.86 -7.67 9.32
C VAL A 59 -15.59 -8.48 9.56
N ILE A 60 -14.64 -8.48 8.62
CA ILE A 60 -13.36 -9.18 8.78
C ILE A 60 -12.57 -8.61 9.97
N VAL A 61 -12.45 -7.28 10.07
CA VAL A 61 -11.62 -6.66 11.14
C VAL A 61 -12.33 -6.61 12.51
N ASP A 62 -13.66 -6.63 12.55
CA ASP A 62 -14.51 -6.65 13.76
C ASP A 62 -15.12 -8.06 14.01
N TYR A 63 -14.42 -9.11 13.58
CA TYR A 63 -14.98 -10.46 13.41
C TYR A 63 -15.69 -11.01 14.65
N LYS A 64 -15.07 -10.99 15.83
CA LYS A 64 -15.67 -11.52 17.06
C LYS A 64 -17.01 -10.87 17.37
N ASN A 65 -17.05 -9.55 17.39
CA ASN A 65 -18.26 -8.79 17.71
C ASN A 65 -19.37 -9.04 16.67
N LYS A 66 -19.00 -9.18 15.40
CA LYS A 66 -19.96 -9.53 14.33
C LYS A 66 -20.45 -10.96 14.41
N LEU A 67 -19.61 -11.89 14.86
CA LEU A 67 -19.96 -13.29 15.09
C LEU A 67 -20.96 -13.41 16.26
N GLU A 68 -20.66 -12.79 17.40
CA GLU A 68 -21.55 -12.78 18.58
C GLU A 68 -22.92 -12.15 18.29
N LYS A 69 -22.96 -11.16 17.38
CA LYS A 69 -24.18 -10.47 16.96
C LYS A 69 -24.89 -11.13 15.77
N ASN A 70 -24.40 -12.26 15.26
CA ASN A 70 -24.96 -12.95 14.09
C ASN A 70 -25.17 -12.00 12.89
N HIS A 71 -24.15 -11.19 12.55
CA HIS A 71 -24.24 -10.23 11.46
C HIS A 71 -24.57 -10.92 10.12
N ALA A 72 -25.48 -10.36 9.32
CA ALA A 72 -26.01 -11.02 8.10
C ALA A 72 -24.92 -11.50 7.11
N LEU A 73 -23.83 -10.75 6.98
CA LEU A 73 -22.73 -11.08 6.07
C LEU A 73 -21.58 -11.90 6.69
N ILE A 74 -21.67 -12.29 7.97
CA ILE A 74 -20.60 -13.06 8.64
C ILE A 74 -20.35 -14.42 7.98
N ILE A 75 -21.42 -15.02 7.43
CA ILE A 75 -21.38 -16.34 6.77
C ILE A 75 -20.41 -16.33 5.58
N ARG A 76 -20.30 -15.22 4.84
CA ARG A 76 -19.34 -15.09 3.74
C ARG A 76 -17.90 -15.22 4.21
N VAL A 77 -17.59 -14.67 5.39
CA VAL A 77 -16.26 -14.78 6.00
C VAL A 77 -16.02 -16.20 6.52
N VAL A 78 -17.00 -16.78 7.23
CA VAL A 78 -16.90 -18.14 7.79
C VAL A 78 -16.64 -19.18 6.69
N ILE A 79 -17.40 -19.15 5.59
CA ILE A 79 -17.25 -20.13 4.50
C ILE A 79 -15.90 -19.98 3.79
N ALA A 80 -15.35 -18.76 3.74
CA ALA A 80 -14.09 -18.48 3.07
C ALA A 80 -12.86 -18.70 3.97
N THR A 81 -13.02 -19.07 5.24
CA THR A 81 -11.90 -19.17 6.21
C THR A 81 -11.85 -20.54 6.89
N SER A 82 -10.64 -21.01 7.17
CA SER A 82 -10.40 -22.20 7.98
C SER A 82 -10.62 -21.91 9.47
N GLU A 83 -10.82 -22.96 10.29
CA GLU A 83 -10.98 -22.81 11.75
C GLU A 83 -9.81 -22.04 12.39
N SER A 84 -8.57 -22.37 12.01
CA SER A 84 -7.38 -21.66 12.50
C SER A 84 -7.36 -20.18 12.12
N GLU A 85 -7.87 -19.80 10.94
CA GLU A 85 -7.96 -18.40 10.55
C GLU A 85 -9.09 -17.68 11.28
N GLN A 86 -10.19 -18.37 11.58
CA GLN A 86 -11.29 -17.82 12.39
C GLN A 86 -10.82 -17.56 13.83
N ASP A 87 -10.06 -18.47 14.43
CA ASP A 87 -9.44 -18.28 15.74
C ASP A 87 -8.52 -17.05 15.76
N GLU A 88 -7.73 -16.88 14.70
CA GLU A 88 -6.84 -15.73 14.55
C GLU A 88 -7.63 -14.42 14.36
N LEU A 89 -8.70 -14.42 13.57
CA LEU A 89 -9.61 -13.29 13.44
C LEU A 89 -10.27 -12.91 14.78
N ILE A 90 -10.64 -13.91 15.59
CA ILE A 90 -11.17 -13.68 16.95
C ILE A 90 -10.08 -13.03 17.81
N ARG A 91 -8.84 -13.54 17.79
CA ARG A 91 -7.71 -12.97 18.54
C ARG A 91 -7.43 -11.53 18.13
N ILE A 92 -7.35 -11.24 16.84
CA ILE A 92 -7.03 -9.91 16.31
C ILE A 92 -8.13 -8.92 16.67
N SER A 93 -9.40 -9.27 16.40
CA SER A 93 -10.54 -8.37 16.66
C SER A 93 -10.81 -8.10 18.15
N GLN A 94 -10.31 -8.94 19.06
CA GLN A 94 -10.35 -8.68 20.50
C GLN A 94 -9.30 -7.69 20.97
N ASN A 95 -8.08 -7.79 20.42
CA ASN A 95 -6.91 -7.09 20.94
C ASN A 95 -6.65 -5.76 20.23
N SER A 96 -7.13 -5.64 19.00
CA SER A 96 -6.80 -4.53 18.11
C SER A 96 -8.08 -3.82 17.64
N GLN A 97 -8.18 -2.52 17.93
CA GLN A 97 -9.25 -1.68 17.38
C GLN A 97 -8.87 -1.23 15.97
N ILE A 98 -9.18 -2.08 14.99
CA ILE A 98 -8.89 -1.86 13.58
C ILE A 98 -10.16 -1.43 12.85
N GLN A 99 -10.02 -0.46 11.95
CA GLN A 99 -11.06 -0.05 11.02
C GLN A 99 -10.61 -0.32 9.59
N ALA A 100 -11.54 -0.86 8.79
CA ALA A 100 -11.33 -1.10 7.37
C ALA A 100 -12.20 -0.14 6.53
N THR A 101 -11.59 0.47 5.53
CA THR A 101 -12.23 1.40 4.59
C THR A 101 -11.84 1.03 3.16
N VAL A 102 -12.83 0.77 2.31
CA VAL A 102 -12.60 0.58 0.88
C VAL A 102 -12.36 1.96 0.25
N LEU A 103 -11.34 2.07 -0.58
CA LEU A 103 -11.02 3.33 -1.27
C LEU A 103 -11.66 3.36 -2.66
N PRO A 104 -12.26 4.49 -3.08
CA PRO A 104 -12.94 4.60 -4.37
C PRO A 104 -11.96 4.87 -5.53
N ILE A 105 -10.89 4.08 -5.60
CA ILE A 105 -9.83 4.16 -6.61
C ILE A 105 -9.55 2.76 -7.17
N ARG A 106 -9.03 2.70 -8.40
CA ARG A 106 -8.55 1.46 -9.00
C ARG A 106 -7.08 1.25 -8.68
N SER A 107 -6.73 0.01 -8.41
CA SER A 107 -5.33 -0.40 -8.31
C SER A 107 -5.08 -1.64 -9.16
N VAL A 108 -3.97 -1.65 -9.89
CA VAL A 108 -3.57 -2.80 -10.71
C VAL A 108 -3.13 -3.94 -9.79
N GLY A 109 -3.52 -5.16 -10.16
CA GLY A 109 -3.08 -6.42 -9.58
C GLY A 109 -2.99 -7.51 -10.66
N VAL A 110 -2.57 -8.71 -10.25
CA VAL A 110 -2.52 -9.92 -11.09
C VAL A 110 -3.20 -11.06 -10.34
N GLN A 111 -4.29 -11.56 -10.91
CA GLN A 111 -5.00 -12.74 -10.40
C GLN A 111 -4.97 -13.82 -11.47
N GLY A 112 -4.24 -14.92 -11.21
CA GLY A 112 -3.97 -15.95 -12.23
C GLY A 112 -3.07 -15.39 -13.34
N ASP A 113 -3.49 -15.57 -14.59
CA ASP A 113 -2.74 -15.14 -15.79
C ASP A 113 -3.16 -13.75 -16.31
N GLU A 114 -4.15 -13.10 -15.67
CA GLU A 114 -4.71 -11.83 -16.12
C GLU A 114 -4.39 -10.67 -15.17
N ARG A 115 -4.22 -9.48 -15.76
CA ARG A 115 -4.16 -8.22 -15.01
C ARG A 115 -5.57 -7.81 -14.60
N THR A 116 -5.75 -7.45 -13.34
CA THR A 116 -7.02 -6.96 -12.82
C THR A 116 -6.88 -5.53 -12.31
N CYS A 117 -7.92 -4.72 -12.45
CA CYS A 117 -8.00 -3.40 -11.81
C CYS A 117 -9.19 -3.42 -10.86
N SER A 118 -8.92 -3.37 -9.55
CA SER A 118 -9.94 -3.54 -8.53
C SER A 118 -9.71 -2.64 -7.32
N TYR A 119 -10.60 -2.75 -6.33
CA TYR A 119 -10.56 -1.89 -5.15
C TYR A 119 -9.29 -2.12 -4.32
N MET A 120 -9.07 -1.16 -3.44
CA MET A 120 -8.09 -1.24 -2.36
C MET A 120 -8.80 -1.09 -1.02
N VAL A 121 -8.33 -1.84 -0.01
CA VAL A 121 -8.76 -1.68 1.38
C VAL A 121 -7.67 -1.01 2.20
N GLY A 122 -8.03 0.09 2.86
CA GLY A 122 -7.21 0.73 3.89
C GLY A 122 -7.57 0.24 5.28
N LEU A 123 -6.58 -0.18 6.05
CA LEU A 123 -6.66 -0.51 7.47
C LEU A 123 -6.13 0.66 8.30
N SER A 124 -6.79 1.00 9.40
CA SER A 124 -6.32 2.01 10.35
C SER A 124 -6.60 1.55 11.78
N SER A 125 -5.83 2.00 12.76
CA SER A 125 -6.01 1.60 14.16
C SER A 125 -5.80 2.74 15.15
N SER A 126 -6.41 2.62 16.33
CA SER A 126 -6.31 3.62 17.41
C SER A 126 -4.91 3.72 18.02
N HIS A 127 -4.16 2.62 17.93
CA HIS A 127 -2.81 2.48 18.47
C HIS A 127 -1.88 1.94 17.39
N GLU A 128 -0.59 1.87 17.72
CA GLU A 128 0.38 1.22 16.85
C GLU A 128 -0.07 -0.22 16.55
N PRO A 129 -0.18 -0.60 15.26
CA PRO A 129 -0.67 -1.91 14.90
C PRO A 129 0.37 -2.98 15.23
N ASN A 130 -0.10 -4.18 15.54
CA ASN A 130 0.73 -5.36 15.37
C ASN A 130 0.90 -5.63 13.87
N TRP A 131 2.14 -5.56 13.38
CA TRP A 131 2.41 -5.69 11.94
C TRP A 131 2.20 -7.10 11.43
N ASP A 132 2.37 -8.14 12.26
CA ASP A 132 2.04 -9.51 11.86
C ASP A 132 0.53 -9.68 11.66
N ASP A 133 -0.28 -9.09 12.55
CA ASP A 133 -1.75 -9.05 12.41
C ASP A 133 -2.15 -8.31 11.12
N MET A 134 -1.49 -7.19 10.81
CA MET A 134 -1.73 -6.44 9.57
C MET A 134 -1.39 -7.26 8.32
N MET A 135 -0.26 -7.97 8.35
CA MET A 135 0.16 -8.83 7.23
C MET A 135 -0.75 -10.05 7.07
N PHE A 136 -1.25 -10.61 8.17
CA PHE A 136 -2.27 -11.66 8.15
C PHE A 136 -3.55 -11.16 7.46
N LEU A 137 -4.08 -10.01 7.90
CA LEU A 137 -5.26 -9.40 7.30
C LEU A 137 -5.05 -9.05 5.82
N ALA A 138 -3.86 -8.55 5.47
CA ALA A 138 -3.53 -8.19 4.09
C ALA A 138 -3.52 -9.38 3.13
N LYS A 139 -3.18 -10.59 3.61
CA LYS A 139 -3.29 -11.84 2.84
C LYS A 139 -4.73 -12.36 2.79
N LEU A 140 -5.45 -12.22 3.90
CA LEU A 140 -6.78 -12.80 4.06
C LEU A 140 -7.86 -12.03 3.31
N ILE A 141 -7.83 -10.69 3.36
CA ILE A 141 -8.87 -9.83 2.78
C ILE A 141 -9.06 -10.07 1.27
N PRO A 142 -8.02 -10.03 0.41
CA PRO A 142 -8.15 -10.30 -1.03
C PRO A 142 -8.64 -11.72 -1.35
N ARG A 143 -8.41 -12.68 -0.46
CA ARG A 143 -8.87 -14.07 -0.61
C ARG A 143 -10.37 -14.21 -0.36
N ILE A 144 -10.95 -13.37 0.50
CA ILE A 144 -12.39 -13.34 0.78
C ILE A 144 -13.11 -12.38 -0.18
N LEU A 145 -12.46 -11.27 -0.51
CA LEU A 145 -12.93 -10.19 -1.37
C LEU A 145 -12.10 -10.16 -2.66
N HIS A 146 -12.48 -10.99 -3.64
CA HIS A 146 -11.76 -11.09 -4.91
C HIS A 146 -11.77 -9.80 -5.75
N ASN A 147 -12.64 -8.85 -5.41
CA ASN A 147 -12.68 -7.49 -5.95
C ASN A 147 -11.78 -6.50 -5.17
N VAL A 148 -10.85 -7.01 -4.35
CA VAL A 148 -9.84 -6.21 -3.67
C VAL A 148 -8.47 -6.71 -4.09
N ASN A 149 -7.68 -5.83 -4.70
CA ASN A 149 -6.33 -6.16 -5.16
C ASN A 149 -5.27 -5.83 -4.09
N ARG A 150 -5.52 -4.80 -3.28
CA ARG A 150 -4.51 -4.26 -2.36
C ARG A 150 -5.07 -4.02 -0.97
N VAL A 151 -4.21 -4.21 0.02
CA VAL A 151 -4.46 -3.83 1.41
C VAL A 151 -3.31 -2.95 1.89
N CYS A 152 -3.64 -1.80 2.45
CA CYS A 152 -2.62 -0.91 3.02
C CYS A 152 -2.97 -0.49 4.43
N TYR A 153 -1.96 -0.17 5.22
CA TYR A 153 -2.13 0.51 6.49
C TYR A 153 -2.13 2.03 6.29
N ILE A 154 -3.10 2.74 6.86
CA ILE A 154 -3.22 4.21 6.80
C ILE A 154 -2.71 4.79 8.12
N PHE A 155 -1.68 5.63 8.04
CA PHE A 155 -1.07 6.20 9.24
C PHE A 155 -1.90 7.35 9.85
N GLY A 156 -2.04 7.30 11.18
CA GLY A 156 -2.62 8.32 12.03
C GLY A 156 -3.89 7.84 12.72
N LYS A 157 -4.90 8.70 12.89
CA LYS A 157 -6.13 8.32 13.59
C LYS A 157 -6.97 7.34 12.77
N PRO A 158 -7.80 6.51 13.41
CA PRO A 158 -8.77 5.67 12.71
C PRO A 158 -9.64 6.47 11.74
N ILE A 159 -9.94 5.89 10.58
CA ILE A 159 -10.75 6.55 9.55
C ILE A 159 -12.24 6.46 9.89
N GLU A 160 -12.77 7.53 10.47
CA GLU A 160 -14.14 7.60 10.98
C GLU A 160 -15.22 7.59 9.87
N HIS A 161 -14.93 8.23 8.74
CA HIS A 161 -15.90 8.42 7.66
C HIS A 161 -15.50 7.65 6.39
N GLN A 162 -16.51 7.09 5.73
CA GLN A 162 -16.31 6.45 4.43
C GLN A 162 -15.95 7.50 3.39
N ILE A 163 -15.02 7.15 2.50
CA ILE A 163 -14.59 8.00 1.40
C ILE A 163 -15.37 7.58 0.16
N THR A 164 -16.02 8.54 -0.50
CA THR A 164 -16.91 8.27 -1.64
C THR A 164 -16.61 9.15 -2.85
N ASP A 165 -15.56 9.96 -2.77
CA ASP A 165 -15.09 10.86 -3.81
C ASP A 165 -13.56 10.83 -3.87
N VAL A 166 -13.01 11.37 -4.95
CA VAL A 166 -11.57 11.46 -5.20
C VAL A 166 -11.19 12.91 -5.47
N THR A 167 -9.93 13.26 -5.27
CA THR A 167 -9.40 14.54 -5.73
C THR A 167 -9.07 14.40 -7.22
N PRO A 168 -9.69 15.18 -8.14
CA PRO A 168 -9.38 15.13 -9.56
C PRO A 168 -7.87 15.25 -9.79
N THR A 169 -7.28 14.23 -10.39
CA THR A 169 -5.83 14.07 -10.51
C THR A 169 -5.47 13.60 -11.90
N THR A 170 -4.61 14.39 -12.54
CA THR A 170 -4.03 14.13 -13.86
C THR A 170 -2.52 14.32 -13.78
N LEU A 171 -1.80 13.82 -14.79
CA LEU A 171 -0.36 14.05 -14.93
C LEU A 171 -0.09 15.50 -15.29
N ASN A 172 0.05 16.34 -14.27
CA ASN A 172 0.41 17.75 -14.41
C ASN A 172 1.61 18.10 -13.51
N ASN A 173 2.22 19.26 -13.77
CA ASN A 173 3.45 19.68 -13.10
C ASN A 173 3.33 19.75 -11.56
N TYR A 174 2.16 20.12 -11.03
CA TYR A 174 1.95 20.19 -9.60
C TYR A 174 1.98 18.79 -8.97
N VAL A 175 1.21 17.86 -9.53
CA VAL A 175 1.13 16.47 -9.02
C VAL A 175 2.45 15.73 -9.15
N ILE A 176 3.13 15.87 -10.30
CA ILE A 176 4.45 15.29 -10.52
C ILE A 176 5.45 15.84 -9.50
N LYS A 177 5.41 17.16 -9.22
CA LYS A 177 6.29 17.77 -8.22
C LYS A 177 6.01 17.25 -6.81
N GLN A 178 4.74 17.09 -6.43
CA GLN A 178 4.36 16.50 -5.13
C GLN A 178 4.96 15.11 -4.97
N LEU A 179 4.78 14.23 -5.97
CA LEU A 179 5.32 12.89 -5.90
C LEU A 179 6.85 12.89 -5.89
N ARG A 180 7.51 13.71 -6.71
CA ARG A 180 8.99 13.85 -6.70
C ARG A 180 9.53 14.24 -5.33
N GLN A 181 8.84 15.13 -4.62
CA GLN A 181 9.23 15.53 -3.27
C GLN A 181 9.07 14.37 -2.28
N ALA A 182 7.96 13.63 -2.35
CA ALA A 182 7.73 12.47 -1.50
C ALA A 182 8.75 11.34 -1.75
N ASP A 183 9.01 11.03 -3.03
CA ASP A 183 10.00 10.04 -3.46
C ASP A 183 11.41 10.41 -3.00
N ALA A 184 11.82 11.68 -3.18
CA ALA A 184 13.11 12.16 -2.74
C ALA A 184 13.30 12.01 -1.22
N ILE A 185 12.28 12.36 -0.42
CA ILE A 185 12.32 12.21 1.04
C ILE A 185 12.45 10.74 1.44
N ALA A 186 11.65 9.85 0.83
CA ALA A 186 11.71 8.43 1.13
C ALA A 186 13.10 7.85 0.80
N ASN A 187 13.62 8.18 -0.38
CA ASN A 187 14.92 7.71 -0.85
C ASN A 187 16.08 8.22 0.01
N GLU A 188 16.08 9.50 0.39
CA GLU A 188 17.11 10.07 1.29
C GLU A 188 17.13 9.34 2.62
N ILE A 189 15.96 9.08 3.22
CA ILE A 189 15.86 8.38 4.50
C ILE A 189 16.34 6.92 4.38
N VAL A 190 15.98 6.22 3.30
CA VAL A 190 16.43 4.84 3.03
C VAL A 190 17.95 4.78 2.84
N ILE A 191 18.54 5.75 2.13
CA ILE A 191 19.99 5.87 1.94
C ILE A 191 20.70 6.10 3.27
N HIS A 192 20.23 7.07 4.06
CA HIS A 192 20.82 7.40 5.36
C HIS A 192 20.72 6.26 6.37
N ALA A 193 19.67 5.43 6.26
CA ALA A 193 19.48 4.24 7.09
C ALA A 193 20.32 3.02 6.63
N GLY A 194 21.04 3.13 5.50
CA GLY A 194 21.81 2.01 4.95
C GLY A 194 20.95 0.86 4.42
N LEU A 195 19.70 1.12 4.04
CA LEU A 195 18.77 0.10 3.55
C LEU A 195 18.87 -0.13 2.03
N GLN A 196 19.85 0.49 1.36
CA GLN A 196 20.14 0.25 -0.05
C GLN A 196 20.79 -1.13 -0.22
N ARG A 197 19.94 -2.16 -0.32
CA ARG A 197 20.37 -3.53 -0.62
C ARG A 197 19.97 -3.89 -2.03
N LYS A 198 20.78 -4.74 -2.64
CA LYS A 198 20.50 -5.29 -3.96
C LYS A 198 19.16 -6.03 -3.95
N GLY A 199 18.25 -5.64 -4.84
CA GLY A 199 16.91 -6.22 -4.94
C GLY A 199 15.87 -5.66 -3.96
N SER A 200 16.21 -4.64 -3.15
CA SER A 200 15.25 -3.91 -2.33
C SER A 200 14.95 -2.54 -2.92
N GLN A 201 13.67 -2.21 -3.08
CA GLN A 201 13.20 -0.90 -3.55
C GLN A 201 12.13 -0.34 -2.62
N MET A 202 12.19 0.97 -2.37
CA MET A 202 11.14 1.75 -1.72
C MET A 202 10.45 2.59 -2.79
N THR A 203 9.26 2.17 -3.19
CA THR A 203 8.43 2.89 -4.16
C THR A 203 7.47 3.82 -3.42
N THR A 204 7.38 5.06 -3.89
CA THR A 204 6.33 5.98 -3.45
C THR A 204 5.28 6.12 -4.57
N VAL A 205 4.01 6.00 -4.21
CA VAL A 205 2.87 6.16 -5.13
C VAL A 205 1.98 7.28 -4.62
N LEU A 206 1.48 8.12 -5.51
CA LEU A 206 0.51 9.15 -5.19
C LEU A 206 -0.90 8.67 -5.53
N ILE A 207 -1.83 8.80 -4.58
CA ILE A 207 -3.24 8.42 -4.76
C ILE A 207 -4.18 9.62 -4.61
N PRO A 208 -5.28 9.68 -5.38
CA PRO A 208 -6.21 10.81 -5.41
C PRO A 208 -7.20 10.79 -4.25
N VAL A 209 -6.73 10.52 -3.03
CA VAL A 209 -7.58 10.31 -1.86
C VAL A 209 -7.31 11.36 -0.78
N HIS A 210 -8.36 12.08 -0.40
CA HIS A 210 -8.37 13.06 0.69
C HIS A 210 -9.16 12.51 1.89
N PHE A 211 -8.44 12.14 2.94
CA PHE A 211 -8.98 11.61 4.18
C PHE A 211 -9.42 12.72 5.15
N ASP A 212 -10.05 12.33 6.26
CA ASP A 212 -10.37 13.18 7.42
C ASP A 212 -11.31 14.37 7.15
N ARG A 213 -12.14 14.26 6.11
CA ARG A 213 -13.19 15.23 5.84
C ARG A 213 -14.47 14.81 6.53
N ASP A 214 -15.08 15.74 7.27
CA ASP A 214 -16.43 15.59 7.80
C ASP A 214 -17.44 15.76 6.65
N PRO A 215 -18.24 14.72 6.31
CA PRO A 215 -19.24 14.81 5.24
C PRO A 215 -20.29 15.90 5.49
N SER A 216 -20.55 16.26 6.75
CA SER A 216 -21.51 17.31 7.11
C SER A 216 -21.04 18.70 6.68
N MET A 217 -19.71 18.90 6.61
CA MET A 217 -19.07 20.17 6.24
C MET A 217 -18.97 20.36 4.72
N ARG A 218 -19.27 19.34 3.91
CA ARG A 218 -19.23 19.36 2.44
C ARG A 218 -17.91 19.92 1.87
N THR A 219 -16.81 19.67 2.55
CA THR A 219 -15.48 20.12 2.10
C THR A 219 -15.06 19.34 0.85
N PRO A 220 -14.70 20.03 -0.25
CA PRO A 220 -14.28 19.35 -1.47
C PRO A 220 -12.97 18.58 -1.30
N SER A 221 -12.80 17.52 -2.08
CA SER A 221 -11.56 16.74 -2.14
C SER A 221 -10.49 17.53 -2.91
N CYS A 222 -9.51 18.11 -2.21
CA CYS A 222 -8.42 18.90 -2.80
C CYS A 222 -7.01 18.42 -2.42
N SER A 223 -6.89 17.28 -1.72
CA SER A 223 -5.60 16.76 -1.24
C SER A 223 -5.41 15.30 -1.65
N ARG A 224 -4.15 14.90 -1.77
CA ARG A 224 -3.76 13.56 -2.20
C ARG A 224 -3.10 12.82 -1.05
N SER A 225 -2.86 11.53 -1.21
CA SER A 225 -2.14 10.76 -0.22
C SER A 225 -0.97 10.02 -0.85
N ILE A 226 0.03 9.68 -0.05
CA ILE A 226 1.21 8.95 -0.52
C ILE A 226 1.17 7.54 0.04
N VAL A 227 1.39 6.55 -0.80
CA VAL A 227 1.60 5.16 -0.40
C VAL A 227 3.10 4.86 -0.48
N LEU A 228 3.65 4.37 0.63
CA LEU A 228 4.97 3.80 0.70
C LEU A 228 4.88 2.30 0.47
N ARG A 229 5.73 1.77 -0.39
CA ARG A 229 5.79 0.34 -0.68
C ARG A 229 7.23 -0.11 -0.69
N THR A 230 7.52 -1.15 0.09
CA THR A 230 8.76 -1.89 -0.11
C THR A 230 8.53 -3.06 -1.06
N SER A 231 9.51 -3.32 -1.90
CA SER A 231 9.65 -4.58 -2.60
C SER A 231 11.01 -5.13 -2.27
N VAL A 232 11.05 -6.32 -1.67
CA VAL A 232 12.27 -7.10 -1.51
C VAL A 232 12.13 -8.32 -2.39
N SER A 233 13.05 -8.47 -3.34
CA SER A 233 13.05 -9.60 -4.26
C SER A 233 14.44 -10.16 -4.45
N SER A 234 14.54 -11.48 -4.41
CA SER A 234 15.74 -12.21 -4.80
C SER A 234 15.85 -12.43 -6.32
N ASP A 235 14.73 -12.34 -7.07
CA ASP A 235 14.65 -12.76 -8.47
C ASP A 235 13.73 -11.90 -9.37
N PHE A 236 13.26 -10.74 -8.90
CA PHE A 236 12.26 -9.85 -9.53
C PHE A 236 10.88 -10.49 -9.81
N MET A 237 10.74 -11.81 -9.68
CA MET A 237 9.50 -12.55 -9.89
C MET A 237 8.66 -12.57 -8.62
N THR A 238 9.29 -12.79 -7.47
CA THR A 238 8.64 -12.80 -6.14
C THR A 238 9.04 -11.56 -5.36
N GLY A 239 8.09 -10.65 -5.13
CA GLY A 239 8.30 -9.42 -4.36
C GLY A 239 7.51 -9.50 -3.07
N VAL A 240 8.20 -9.57 -1.93
CA VAL A 240 7.56 -9.54 -0.61
C VAL A 240 7.66 -8.11 -0.08
N SER A 241 6.53 -7.59 0.43
CA SER A 241 6.55 -6.34 1.18
C SER A 241 7.25 -6.60 2.51
N ALA A 242 8.28 -5.80 2.82
CA ALA A 242 8.98 -5.88 4.08
C ALA A 242 8.01 -5.63 5.23
N ILE A 243 8.05 -6.48 6.25
CA ILE A 243 7.22 -6.30 7.43
C ILE A 243 7.82 -5.13 8.24
N PRO A 244 7.07 -4.07 8.56
CA PRO A 244 7.60 -3.01 9.38
C PRO A 244 8.05 -3.53 10.75
N GLY A 245 9.26 -3.14 11.17
CA GLY A 245 9.93 -3.69 12.35
C GLY A 245 10.90 -4.83 12.07
N SER A 246 10.88 -5.39 10.86
CA SER A 246 11.92 -6.30 10.40
C SER A 246 13.25 -5.58 10.15
N VAL A 247 14.31 -6.38 9.91
CA VAL A 247 15.64 -5.89 9.52
C VAL A 247 15.58 -5.13 8.18
N ASP A 248 14.60 -5.45 7.33
CA ASP A 248 14.43 -4.83 6.01
C ASP A 248 13.69 -3.50 6.07
N LEU A 249 12.91 -3.26 7.13
CA LEU A 249 12.24 -1.98 7.35
C LEU A 249 12.10 -1.67 8.85
N PRO A 250 13.14 -1.14 9.51
CA PRO A 250 13.06 -0.75 10.90
C PRO A 250 11.98 0.32 11.13
N LEU A 251 11.18 0.18 12.20
CA LEU A 251 10.03 1.07 12.45
C LEU A 251 10.42 2.54 12.54
N HIS A 252 11.58 2.87 13.10
CA HIS A 252 12.02 4.25 13.21
C HIS A 252 12.26 4.91 11.84
N VAL A 253 12.70 4.14 10.84
CA VAL A 253 12.89 4.59 9.45
C VAL A 253 11.54 4.86 8.81
N LEU A 254 10.60 3.91 8.89
CA LEU A 254 9.24 4.07 8.36
C LEU A 254 8.51 5.25 8.99
N ARG A 255 8.56 5.37 10.32
CA ARG A 255 7.97 6.50 11.05
C ARG A 255 8.58 7.84 10.63
N ASN A 256 9.89 7.89 10.36
CA ASN A 256 10.53 9.10 9.87
C ASN A 256 10.02 9.48 8.47
N MET A 257 9.90 8.52 7.54
CA MET A 257 9.33 8.75 6.21
C MET A 257 7.91 9.30 6.31
N VAL A 258 7.04 8.63 7.08
CA VAL A 258 5.66 9.07 7.33
C VAL A 258 5.65 10.50 7.88
N LYS A 259 6.44 10.78 8.92
CA LYS A 259 6.49 12.12 9.55
C LYS A 259 6.93 13.22 8.60
N GLN A 260 7.89 12.97 7.71
CA GLN A 260 8.38 14.01 6.79
C GLN A 260 7.43 14.20 5.60
N ILE A 261 6.94 13.12 5.01
CA ILE A 261 6.02 13.16 3.87
C ILE A 261 4.68 13.78 4.27
N SER A 262 4.16 13.51 5.47
CA SER A 262 2.92 14.12 5.97
C SER A 262 2.99 15.65 6.14
N LYS A 263 4.16 16.28 6.06
CA LYS A 263 4.31 17.75 6.11
C LYS A 263 4.27 18.41 4.74
N LEU A 264 4.30 17.61 3.67
CA LEU A 264 4.23 18.15 2.31
C LEU A 264 2.87 18.78 2.06
N ASP A 265 2.89 19.94 1.40
CA ASP A 265 1.66 20.65 1.07
C ASP A 265 0.76 19.81 0.14
N GLY A 266 -0.54 19.80 0.43
CA GLY A 266 -1.54 19.02 -0.29
C GLY A 266 -1.48 17.50 -0.06
N ILE A 267 -0.70 17.00 0.90
CA ILE A 267 -0.70 15.59 1.33
C ILE A 267 -1.59 15.41 2.56
N SER A 268 -2.63 14.58 2.43
CA SER A 268 -3.62 14.25 3.46
C SER A 268 -3.12 13.15 4.39
N ARG A 269 -2.78 11.97 3.84
CA ARG A 269 -2.29 10.83 4.62
C ARG A 269 -1.08 10.19 3.94
N VAL A 270 -0.32 9.45 4.75
CA VAL A 270 0.67 8.48 4.27
C VAL A 270 0.15 7.09 4.59
N LEU A 271 0.33 6.16 3.65
CA LEU A 271 -0.08 4.77 3.74
C LEU A 271 1.15 3.87 3.57
N TYR A 272 1.04 2.62 4.00
CA TYR A 272 2.01 1.56 3.74
C TYR A 272 1.35 0.36 3.06
N ASP A 273 1.88 -0.06 1.92
CA ASP A 273 1.37 -1.22 1.19
C ASP A 273 1.79 -2.55 1.86
N LEU A 274 0.80 -3.29 2.34
CA LEU A 274 0.98 -4.58 3.01
C LEU A 274 0.88 -5.75 2.02
N THR A 275 0.50 -5.48 0.78
CA THR A 275 0.17 -6.50 -0.21
C THR A 275 1.43 -7.18 -0.73
N SER A 276 1.48 -8.51 -0.64
CA SER A 276 2.54 -9.32 -1.24
C SER A 276 2.14 -9.78 -2.65
N LYS A 277 3.12 -10.03 -3.51
CA LYS A 277 2.89 -10.63 -4.83
C LYS A 277 2.89 -12.16 -4.73
N PRO A 278 1.90 -12.90 -5.28
CA PRO A 278 0.57 -12.48 -5.77
C PRO A 278 -0.45 -12.24 -4.62
N PRO A 279 -1.56 -11.48 -4.82
CA PRO A 279 -2.25 -11.14 -6.08
C PRO A 279 -1.80 -9.83 -6.75
N ASP A 280 -0.61 -9.35 -6.42
CA ASP A 280 -0.22 -7.98 -6.70
C ASP A 280 0.97 -7.81 -7.66
N THR A 281 1.05 -6.67 -8.36
CA THR A 281 2.19 -6.23 -9.16
C THR A 281 3.02 -5.21 -8.40
N THR A 282 4.32 -5.08 -8.69
CA THR A 282 5.22 -4.10 -8.04
C THR A 282 4.71 -2.66 -8.16
N GLU A 283 4.10 -2.31 -9.28
CA GLU A 283 3.60 -0.97 -9.61
C GLU A 283 2.07 -0.90 -9.43
N TRP A 284 1.56 0.30 -9.13
CA TRP A 284 0.16 0.57 -8.74
C TRP A 284 -0.74 1.08 -9.88
N GLU A 285 -0.16 1.86 -10.80
CA GLU A 285 -0.78 2.55 -11.94
C GLU A 285 -1.13 1.71 -13.16
#